data_AF-A0A8S3VYR1-F1
#
_entry.id   AF-A0A8S3VYR1-F1
#
_cell.length_a   1.000
_cell.length_b   1.000
_cell.length_c   1.000
_cell.angle_alpha   90.00
_cell.angle_beta   90.00
_cell.angle_gamma   90.00
#
_symmetry.space_group_name_H-M   'P 1'
#
loop_
_entity.id
_entity.type
_entity.pdbx_description
1 polymer ?
#
loop_
_entity_poly.entity_id
_entity_poly.type
_entity_poly.pdbx_seq_one_letter_code
_entity_poly.pdbx_strand_id
1 'polypeptide(L)'
;MKAKRLKWAKQWQDKDVDFWRPVCFSDESTFEILQNKAQYVRRRHGEKFHPDCVVPTVKYPTKVMIWSAISGKGTGRLYVVKGIMRQDQYKEVLENRLIPQLREWFPNGEPFTFMQDGAPCHTARSVKAFLAEKNIPLLDWPGNSPDMNPIENVWELMKREVAKDVITNKTQLLEKIIYVWNHHPQMQETVQSCIDSMPRRIKALIAAKGGSTKY
;
A
#
# COMPACT_ATOMS: atom_id res chain seq x y z
N MET A 1 20.05 4.78 7.07
CA MET A 1 18.94 4.28 6.24
C MET A 1 19.42 3.32 5.15
N LYS A 2 20.22 3.77 4.17
CA LYS A 2 20.71 2.94 3.04
C LYS A 2 21.42 1.64 3.47
N ALA A 3 22.30 1.70 4.48
CA ALA A 3 22.99 0.52 4.99
C ALA A 3 22.04 -0.56 5.54
N LYS A 4 20.95 -0.16 6.23
CA LYS A 4 19.94 -1.09 6.74
C LYS A 4 19.15 -1.73 5.59
N ARG A 5 18.76 -0.94 4.59
CA ARG A 5 18.11 -1.41 3.37
C ARG A 5 19.00 -2.41 2.61
N LEU A 6 20.29 -2.11 2.44
CA LEU A 6 21.24 -3.00 1.78
C LEU A 6 21.45 -4.29 2.57
N LYS A 7 21.57 -4.22 3.90
CA LYS A 7 21.68 -5.41 4.76
C LYS A 7 20.45 -6.30 4.61
N TRP A 8 19.26 -5.71 4.68
CA TRP A 8 18.00 -6.42 4.48
C TRP A 8 17.93 -7.06 3.10
N ALA A 9 18.28 -6.32 2.04
CA ALA A 9 18.26 -6.85 0.68
C ALA A 9 19.20 -8.06 0.52
N LYS A 10 20.40 -7.99 1.10
CA LYS A 10 21.36 -9.11 1.10
C LYS A 10 20.85 -10.32 1.90
N GLN A 11 20.12 -10.11 2.99
CA GLN A 11 19.53 -11.19 3.79
C GLN A 11 18.51 -12.01 2.99
N TRP A 12 17.78 -11.36 2.08
CA TRP A 12 16.71 -12.00 1.31
C TRP A 12 17.05 -12.20 -0.18
N GLN A 13 18.31 -12.02 -0.59
CA GLN A 13 18.72 -12.02 -1.99
C GLN A 13 18.50 -13.34 -2.73
N ASP A 14 18.59 -14.46 -1.99
CA ASP A 14 18.50 -15.82 -2.52
C ASP A 14 17.06 -16.37 -2.43
N LYS A 15 16.10 -15.57 -1.96
CA LYS A 15 14.69 -15.95 -1.91
C LYS A 15 14.04 -15.77 -3.27
N ASP A 16 13.43 -16.84 -3.74
CA ASP A 16 12.66 -16.89 -4.98
C ASP A 16 11.23 -16.39 -4.77
N VAL A 17 10.44 -16.46 -5.84
CA VAL A 17 9.06 -16.02 -5.87
C VAL A 17 8.19 -16.81 -4.89
N ASP A 18 8.42 -18.11 -4.72
CA ASP A 18 7.60 -18.98 -3.86
C ASP A 18 7.75 -18.62 -2.38
N PHE A 19 8.92 -18.11 -1.97
CA PHE A 19 9.06 -17.50 -0.65
C PHE A 19 8.20 -16.23 -0.46
N TRP A 20 8.05 -15.39 -1.49
CA TRP A 20 7.35 -14.11 -1.38
C TRP A 20 5.82 -14.24 -1.50
N ARG A 21 5.32 -15.25 -2.19
CA ARG A 21 3.87 -15.51 -2.35
C ARG A 21 3.10 -15.61 -1.02
N PRO A 22 3.59 -16.31 0.01
CA PRO A 22 2.92 -16.36 1.31
C PRO A 22 3.20 -15.15 2.22
N VAL A 23 3.90 -14.11 1.74
CA VAL A 23 4.08 -12.86 2.48
C VAL A 23 2.85 -11.97 2.29
N CYS A 24 2.28 -11.53 3.41
CA CYS A 24 1.17 -10.60 3.48
C CYS A 24 1.73 -9.17 3.63
N PHE A 25 1.72 -8.41 2.54
CA PHE A 25 2.18 -7.02 2.50
C PHE A 25 1.02 -6.09 2.85
N SER A 26 1.16 -5.26 3.87
CA SER A 26 0.15 -4.28 4.28
C SER A 26 0.66 -2.85 4.23
N ASP A 27 -0.27 -1.91 4.10
CA ASP A 27 0.01 -0.49 4.10
C ASP A 27 -1.28 0.35 4.17
N GLU A 28 -1.13 1.64 4.47
CA GLU A 28 -2.17 2.66 4.36
C GLU A 28 -1.97 3.57 3.15
N SER A 29 -3.02 3.78 2.35
CA SER A 29 -3.02 4.80 1.30
C SER A 29 -4.11 5.85 1.50
N THR A 30 -3.78 7.10 1.15
CA THR A 30 -4.74 8.21 1.14
C THR A 30 -5.25 8.46 -0.28
N PHE A 31 -6.57 8.53 -0.41
CA PHE A 31 -7.30 8.90 -1.63
C PHE A 31 -7.99 10.25 -1.42
N GLU A 32 -7.95 11.11 -2.44
CA GLU A 32 -8.49 12.48 -2.37
C GLU A 32 -9.46 12.71 -3.53
N ILE A 33 -10.57 13.42 -3.26
CA ILE A 33 -11.63 13.73 -4.25
C ILE A 33 -11.08 14.57 -5.42
N LEU A 34 -10.23 15.53 -5.11
CA LEU A 34 -9.52 16.34 -6.08
C LEU A 34 -8.05 15.99 -5.96
N GLN A 35 -7.60 15.02 -6.75
CA GLN A 35 -6.17 14.76 -6.85
C GLN A 35 -5.51 16.04 -7.36
N ASN A 36 -4.76 16.72 -6.48
CA ASN A 36 -3.98 17.91 -6.81
C ASN A 36 -2.80 17.53 -7.72
N LYS A 37 -3.07 16.99 -8.91
CA LYS A 37 -2.08 16.75 -9.95
C LYS A 37 -2.04 17.99 -10.83
N ALA A 38 -0.86 18.60 -10.92
CA ALA A 38 -0.63 19.70 -11.85
C ALA A 38 -1.00 19.23 -13.27
N GLN A 39 -1.90 19.97 -13.91
CA GLN A 39 -2.26 19.72 -15.31
C GLN A 39 -1.42 20.60 -16.21
N TYR A 40 -0.86 20.00 -17.25
CA TYR A 40 -0.16 20.75 -18.29
C TYR A 40 -1.19 21.35 -19.25
N VAL A 41 -1.16 22.67 -19.40
CA VAL A 41 -1.97 23.43 -20.35
C VAL A 41 -1.07 24.12 -21.37
N ARG A 42 -1.46 24.08 -22.65
CA ARG A 42 -0.83 24.92 -23.68
C ARG A 42 -1.53 26.28 -23.67
N ARG A 43 -0.77 27.36 -23.52
CA ARG A 43 -1.30 28.74 -23.46
C ARG A 43 -0.37 29.74 -24.12
N ARG A 44 -0.92 30.86 -24.58
CA ARG A 44 -0.17 32.00 -25.15
C ARG A 44 0.38 32.91 -24.03
N HIS A 45 1.24 33.84 -24.41
CA HIS A 45 1.75 34.86 -23.50
C HIS A 45 0.57 35.73 -23.00
N GLY A 46 0.46 35.92 -21.68
CA GLY A 46 -0.64 36.66 -21.03
C GLY A 46 -1.80 35.80 -20.51
N GLU A 47 -1.98 34.56 -21.00
CA GLU A 47 -3.10 33.69 -20.63
C GLU A 47 -2.90 32.93 -19.32
N LYS A 48 -1.91 33.32 -18.49
CA LYS A 48 -1.54 32.58 -17.27
C LYS A 48 -2.72 32.39 -16.31
N PHE A 49 -3.63 33.35 -16.24
CA PHE A 49 -4.80 33.34 -15.36
C PHE A 49 -6.11 33.20 -16.12
N HIS A 50 -6.07 32.84 -17.41
CA HIS A 50 -7.28 32.58 -18.18
C HIS A 50 -8.04 31.40 -17.54
N PRO A 51 -9.38 31.45 -17.40
CA PRO A 51 -10.17 30.36 -16.81
C PRO A 51 -9.88 28.98 -17.40
N ASP A 52 -9.68 28.90 -18.73
CA ASP A 52 -9.34 27.65 -19.42
C ASP A 52 -7.88 27.17 -19.18
N CYS A 53 -7.04 28.03 -18.61
CA CYS A 53 -5.63 27.76 -18.31
C CYS A 53 -5.37 27.55 -16.81
N VAL A 54 -6.41 27.55 -15.98
CA VAL A 54 -6.33 27.34 -14.54
C VAL A 54 -7.30 26.22 -14.13
N VAL A 55 -6.86 25.35 -13.25
CA VAL A 55 -7.73 24.35 -12.62
C VAL A 55 -7.98 24.83 -11.19
N PRO A 56 -9.23 25.10 -10.79
CA PRO A 56 -9.54 25.44 -9.41
C PRO A 56 -9.10 24.33 -8.45
N THR A 57 -8.36 24.71 -7.40
CA THR A 57 -7.92 23.79 -6.34
C THR A 57 -8.62 24.13 -5.03
N VAL A 58 -8.95 23.13 -4.23
CA VAL A 58 -9.44 23.33 -2.87
C VAL A 58 -8.28 23.24 -1.87
N LYS A 59 -8.26 24.13 -0.87
CA LYS A 59 -7.21 24.16 0.16
C LYS A 59 -7.20 22.90 1.05
N TYR A 60 -8.37 22.29 1.25
CA TYR A 60 -8.55 21.09 2.07
C TYR A 60 -9.43 20.08 1.34
N PRO A 61 -8.87 19.30 0.38
CA PRO A 61 -9.65 18.28 -0.30
C PRO A 61 -10.13 17.24 0.72
N THR A 62 -11.34 16.73 0.50
CA THR A 62 -11.84 15.61 1.29
C THR A 62 -10.98 14.40 0.95
N LYS A 63 -10.44 13.78 1.99
CA LYS A 63 -9.55 12.62 1.88
C LYS A 63 -10.04 11.45 2.70
N VAL A 64 -9.72 10.25 2.22
CA VAL A 64 -10.02 8.98 2.88
C VAL A 64 -8.72 8.19 2.94
N MET A 65 -8.36 7.76 4.15
CA MET A 65 -7.26 6.83 4.35
C MET A 65 -7.81 5.42 4.43
N ILE A 66 -7.21 4.51 3.68
CA ILE A 66 -7.60 3.11 3.57
C ILE A 66 -6.41 2.27 3.97
N TRP A 67 -6.63 1.29 4.84
CA TRP A 67 -5.69 0.22 5.10
C TRP A 67 -6.12 -1.05 4.37
N SER A 68 -5.16 -1.79 3.84
CA SER A 68 -5.38 -3.17 3.42
C SER A 68 -4.08 -3.95 3.35
N ALA A 69 -4.18 -5.20 2.91
CA ALA A 69 -3.07 -6.07 2.65
C ALA A 69 -3.24 -6.81 1.32
N ILE A 70 -2.13 -7.29 0.75
CA ILE A 70 -2.09 -8.17 -0.42
C ILE A 70 -1.15 -9.35 -0.15
N SER A 71 -1.40 -10.48 -0.80
CA SER A 71 -0.49 -11.63 -0.84
C SER A 71 -0.58 -12.33 -2.19
N GLY A 72 0.21 -13.39 -2.40
CA GLY A 72 0.10 -14.21 -3.62
C GLY A 72 -1.29 -14.81 -3.82
N LYS A 73 -2.11 -14.85 -2.76
CA LYS A 73 -3.51 -15.28 -2.78
C LYS A 73 -4.47 -14.19 -3.29
N GLY A 74 -4.05 -12.92 -3.34
CA GLY A 74 -4.82 -11.80 -3.89
C GLY A 74 -4.93 -10.58 -2.97
N THR A 75 -6.01 -9.83 -3.13
CA THR A 75 -6.35 -8.64 -2.34
C THR A 75 -7.04 -8.98 -1.03
N GLY A 76 -6.63 -8.34 0.06
CA GLY A 76 -7.22 -8.51 1.39
C GLY A 76 -8.43 -7.63 1.63
N ARG A 77 -8.95 -7.66 2.86
CA ARG A 77 -10.07 -6.80 3.27
C ARG A 77 -9.63 -5.34 3.39
N LEU A 78 -10.46 -4.43 2.90
CA LEU A 78 -10.28 -2.99 3.11
C LEU A 78 -10.74 -2.57 4.52
N TYR A 79 -10.06 -1.55 5.06
CA TYR A 79 -10.48 -0.84 6.25
C TYR A 79 -10.41 0.67 6.03
N VAL A 80 -11.50 1.38 6.30
CA VAL A 80 -11.54 2.84 6.25
C VAL A 80 -11.05 3.41 7.57
N VAL A 81 -9.89 4.04 7.55
CA VAL A 81 -9.26 4.64 8.73
C VAL A 81 -10.03 5.88 9.14
N LYS A 82 -10.49 5.91 10.39
CA LYS A 82 -11.18 7.07 10.97
C LYS A 82 -10.16 7.98 11.64
N GLY A 83 -9.87 9.12 11.02
CA GLY A 83 -8.94 10.10 11.55
C GLY A 83 -7.48 9.67 11.39
N ILE A 84 -6.69 9.81 12.46
CA ILE A 84 -5.28 9.39 12.49
C ILE A 84 -5.23 7.96 13.02
N MET A 85 -4.53 7.07 12.32
CA MET A 85 -4.33 5.70 12.80
C MET A 85 -3.47 5.70 14.07
N ARG A 86 -4.07 5.23 15.16
CA ARG A 86 -3.40 5.01 16.44
C ARG A 86 -3.23 3.51 16.69
N GLN A 87 -2.36 3.15 17.62
CA GLN A 87 -2.08 1.76 17.99
C GLN A 87 -3.34 0.92 18.30
N ASP A 88 -4.36 1.51 18.95
CA ASP A 88 -5.57 0.77 19.33
C ASP A 88 -6.49 0.52 18.12
N GLN A 89 -6.63 1.52 17.25
CA GLN A 89 -7.32 1.35 15.98
C GLN A 89 -6.56 0.36 15.08
N TYR A 90 -5.24 0.37 15.09
CA TYR A 90 -4.44 -0.58 14.33
C TYR A 90 -4.65 -2.02 14.85
N LYS A 91 -4.69 -2.26 16.17
CA LYS A 91 -5.06 -3.58 16.72
C LYS A 91 -6.45 -4.02 16.25
N GLU A 92 -7.43 -3.12 16.26
CA GLU A 92 -8.78 -3.41 15.76
C GLU A 92 -8.76 -3.81 14.27
N VAL A 93 -7.93 -3.14 13.46
CA VAL A 93 -7.71 -3.50 12.05
C VAL A 93 -7.10 -4.89 11.93
N LEU A 94 -6.05 -5.19 12.69
CA LEU A 94 -5.41 -6.50 12.68
C LEU A 94 -6.41 -7.59 13.08
N GLU A 95 -7.20 -7.36 14.12
CA GLU A 95 -8.17 -8.33 14.65
C GLU A 95 -9.34 -8.56 13.69
N ASN A 96 -9.93 -7.49 13.17
CA ASN A 96 -11.18 -7.58 12.40
C ASN A 96 -11.00 -7.70 10.90
N ARG A 97 -9.78 -7.49 10.39
CA ARG A 97 -9.50 -7.51 8.94
C ARG A 97 -8.34 -8.44 8.61
N LEU A 98 -7.17 -8.25 9.22
CA LEU A 98 -6.00 -9.07 8.88
C LEU A 98 -6.19 -10.53 9.29
N ILE A 99 -6.49 -10.82 10.55
CA ILE A 99 -6.52 -12.20 11.07
C ILE A 99 -7.55 -13.07 10.33
N PRO A 100 -8.80 -12.62 10.11
CA PRO A 100 -9.74 -13.36 9.28
C PRO A 100 -9.21 -13.61 7.86
N GLN A 101 -8.58 -12.60 7.24
CA GLN A 101 -8.01 -12.73 5.91
C GLN A 101 -6.86 -13.75 5.86
N LEU A 102 -5.98 -13.76 6.86
CA LEU A 102 -4.89 -14.72 6.97
C LEU A 102 -5.41 -16.15 7.11
N ARG A 103 -6.48 -16.36 7.90
CA ARG A 103 -7.12 -17.68 8.04
C ARG A 103 -7.75 -18.17 6.74
N GLU A 104 -8.31 -17.27 5.93
CA GLU A 104 -8.87 -17.58 4.62
C GLU A 104 -7.78 -17.89 3.58
N TRP A 105 -6.69 -17.12 3.58
CA TRP A 105 -5.58 -17.29 2.65
C TRP A 105 -4.71 -18.50 2.95
N PHE A 106 -4.50 -18.80 4.23
CA PHE A 106 -3.59 -19.82 4.74
C PHE A 106 -4.33 -20.73 5.74
N PRO A 107 -5.29 -21.56 5.27
CA PRO A 107 -6.02 -22.48 6.13
C PRO A 107 -5.09 -23.55 6.70
N ASN A 108 -5.53 -24.22 7.76
CA ASN A 108 -4.85 -25.39 8.34
C ASN A 108 -3.39 -25.16 8.80
N GLY A 109 -3.02 -23.91 9.09
CA GLY A 109 -1.66 -23.58 9.53
C GLY A 109 -0.65 -23.55 8.39
N GLU A 110 -1.08 -23.35 7.14
CA GLU A 110 -0.18 -23.00 6.03
C GLU A 110 0.77 -21.86 6.45
N PRO A 111 2.07 -21.96 6.14
CA PRO A 111 3.04 -20.96 6.56
C PRO A 111 2.79 -19.64 5.83
N PHE A 112 2.84 -18.54 6.58
CA PHE A 112 2.79 -17.19 6.04
C PHE A 112 3.73 -16.27 6.81
N THR A 113 3.93 -15.05 6.32
CA THR A 113 4.61 -14.01 7.08
C THR A 113 3.91 -12.68 6.86
N PHE A 114 3.76 -11.89 7.92
CA PHE A 114 3.13 -10.58 7.87
C PHE A 114 4.18 -9.47 7.76
N MET A 115 4.00 -8.57 6.81
CA MET A 115 4.82 -7.37 6.64
C MET A 115 4.00 -6.13 7.02
N GLN A 116 4.56 -5.35 7.95
CA GLN A 116 4.12 -4.00 8.29
C GLN A 116 5.33 -3.07 8.31
N ASP A 117 5.12 -1.77 8.07
CA ASP A 117 6.19 -0.80 8.06
C ASP A 117 6.66 -0.41 9.49
N GLY A 118 7.59 0.55 9.55
CA GLY A 118 8.18 1.04 10.79
C GLY A 118 7.37 2.13 11.51
N ALA A 119 6.10 2.37 11.15
CA ALA A 119 5.32 3.45 11.74
C ALA A 119 5.21 3.32 13.28
N PRO A 120 5.11 4.45 14.02
CA PRO A 120 5.03 4.41 15.48
C PRO A 120 3.86 3.56 16.02
N CYS A 121 2.71 3.55 15.35
CA CYS A 121 1.58 2.70 15.72
C CYS A 121 1.89 1.20 15.54
N HIS A 122 2.58 0.83 14.46
CA HIS A 122 2.91 -0.57 14.13
C HIS A 122 3.98 -1.13 15.08
N THR A 123 4.91 -0.26 15.50
CA THR A 123 6.03 -0.65 16.36
C THR A 123 5.75 -0.50 17.86
N ALA A 124 4.57 -0.03 18.23
CA ALA A 124 4.11 0.11 19.61
C ALA A 124 4.20 -1.21 20.38
N ARG A 125 4.54 -1.14 21.67
CA ARG A 125 4.69 -2.33 22.53
C ARG A 125 3.41 -3.18 22.56
N SER A 126 2.25 -2.52 22.63
CA SER A 126 0.93 -3.17 22.66
C SER A 126 0.64 -3.94 21.37
N VAL A 127 1.00 -3.39 20.20
CA VAL A 127 0.83 -4.04 18.89
C VAL A 127 1.78 -5.22 18.73
N LYS A 128 3.05 -5.08 19.13
CA LYS A 128 4.01 -6.19 19.12
C LYS A 128 3.56 -7.34 20.03
N ALA A 129 3.08 -7.03 21.23
CA ALA A 129 2.54 -8.02 22.15
C ALA A 129 1.30 -8.73 21.56
N PHE A 130 0.38 -7.97 20.94
CA PHE A 130 -0.78 -8.53 20.27
C PHE A 130 -0.40 -9.49 19.12
N LEU A 131 0.53 -9.10 18.24
CA LEU A 131 0.99 -9.96 17.15
C LEU A 131 1.66 -11.23 17.66
N ALA A 132 2.46 -11.14 18.73
CA ALA A 132 3.06 -12.30 19.39
C ALA A 132 2.01 -13.23 20.01
N GLU A 133 1.01 -12.68 20.72
CA GLU A 133 -0.10 -13.44 21.30
C GLU A 133 -0.90 -14.20 20.22
N LYS A 134 -1.11 -13.58 19.06
CA LYS A 134 -1.82 -14.19 17.93
C LYS A 134 -0.92 -15.09 17.07
N ASN A 135 0.34 -15.31 17.45
CA ASN A 135 1.33 -16.09 16.71
C ASN A 135 1.48 -15.65 15.25
N ILE A 136 1.50 -14.33 15.00
CA ILE A 136 1.65 -13.76 13.66
C ILE A 136 3.14 -13.48 13.41
N PRO A 137 3.82 -14.28 12.57
CA PRO A 137 5.23 -14.05 12.27
C PRO A 137 5.41 -12.76 11.48
N LEU A 138 6.33 -11.90 11.94
CA LEU A 138 6.65 -10.64 11.28
C LEU A 138 7.85 -10.79 10.35
N LEU A 139 7.75 -10.23 9.14
CA LEU A 139 8.88 -10.01 8.26
C LEU A 139 9.67 -8.82 8.80
N ASP A 140 10.98 -9.00 9.00
CA ASP A 140 11.86 -7.85 9.24
C ASP A 140 11.75 -6.89 8.05
N TRP A 141 11.57 -5.59 8.28
CA TRP A 141 11.35 -4.62 7.20
C TRP A 141 12.26 -3.39 7.38
N PRO A 142 12.97 -2.96 6.32
CA PRO A 142 13.82 -1.80 6.43
C PRO A 142 12.95 -0.53 6.37
N GLY A 143 13.05 0.31 7.41
CA GLY A 143 12.31 1.57 7.45
C GLY A 143 12.56 2.47 6.23
N ASN A 144 11.52 3.24 5.85
CA ASN A 144 11.47 4.09 4.65
C ASN A 144 11.75 3.32 3.35
N SER A 145 10.95 2.27 3.09
CA SER A 145 11.08 1.45 1.88
C SER A 145 9.79 1.20 1.12
N PRO A 146 9.08 2.26 0.68
CA PRO A 146 7.87 2.11 -0.13
C PRO A 146 8.15 1.42 -1.47
N ASP A 147 9.30 1.68 -2.11
CA ASP A 147 9.71 1.05 -3.36
C ASP A 147 9.88 -0.49 -3.25
N MET A 148 10.06 -0.98 -2.02
CA MET A 148 10.11 -2.41 -1.74
C MET A 148 8.74 -3.01 -1.42
N ASN A 149 7.74 -2.20 -1.06
CA ASN A 149 6.41 -2.67 -0.68
C ASN A 149 5.51 -2.83 -1.93
N PRO A 150 5.18 -4.05 -2.37
CA PRO A 150 4.45 -4.24 -3.63
C PRO A 150 3.04 -3.62 -3.65
N ILE A 151 2.42 -3.42 -2.47
CA ILE A 151 1.08 -2.84 -2.37
C ILE A 151 1.03 -1.37 -2.84
N GLU A 152 2.17 -0.66 -2.82
CA GLU A 152 2.25 0.72 -3.31
C GLU A 152 1.92 0.82 -4.80
N ASN A 153 2.31 -0.19 -5.60
CA ASN A 153 1.96 -0.23 -7.01
C ASN A 153 0.47 -0.57 -7.23
N VAL A 154 -0.14 -1.35 -6.32
CA VAL A 154 -1.59 -1.60 -6.32
C VAL A 154 -2.34 -0.33 -5.95
N TRP A 155 -1.85 0.45 -4.98
CA TRP A 155 -2.39 1.76 -4.66
C TRP A 155 -2.29 2.75 -5.81
N GLU A 156 -1.20 2.75 -6.58
CA GLU A 156 -1.10 3.60 -7.76
C GLU A 156 -2.09 3.20 -8.85
N LEU A 157 -2.30 1.89 -9.09
CA LEU A 157 -3.38 1.41 -9.97
C LEU A 157 -4.72 1.96 -9.49
N MET A 158 -5.05 1.79 -8.21
CA MET A 158 -6.31 2.28 -7.66
C MET A 158 -6.47 3.78 -7.83
N LYS A 159 -5.45 4.57 -7.50
CA LYS A 159 -5.49 6.04 -7.62
C LYS A 159 -5.74 6.46 -9.07
N ARG A 160 -5.14 5.76 -10.04
CA ARG A 160 -5.41 5.99 -11.46
C ARG A 160 -6.85 5.68 -11.84
N GLU A 161 -7.40 4.55 -11.38
CA GLU A 161 -8.78 4.16 -11.70
C GLU A 161 -9.82 5.06 -11.02
N VAL A 162 -9.57 5.50 -9.79
CA VAL A 162 -10.40 6.47 -9.07
C VAL A 162 -10.38 7.83 -9.78
N ALA A 163 -9.22 8.25 -10.32
CA ALA A 163 -9.08 9.53 -11.02
C ALA A 163 -9.79 9.61 -12.37
N LYS A 164 -10.31 8.49 -12.91
CA LYS A 164 -11.08 8.49 -14.16
C LYS A 164 -12.49 9.05 -13.99
N ASP A 165 -13.00 9.05 -12.76
CA ASP A 165 -14.37 9.50 -12.46
C ASP A 165 -14.37 10.88 -11.83
N VAL A 166 -15.43 11.65 -12.11
CA VAL A 166 -15.70 12.90 -11.40
C VAL A 166 -16.37 12.56 -10.08
N ILE A 167 -15.56 12.49 -9.03
CA ILE A 167 -16.02 12.24 -7.67
C ILE A 167 -16.28 13.58 -7.00
N THR A 168 -17.43 13.73 -6.35
CA THR A 168 -17.84 15.02 -5.74
C THR A 168 -18.01 14.95 -4.24
N ASN A 169 -18.14 13.75 -3.66
CA ASN A 169 -18.31 13.55 -2.23
C ASN A 169 -17.63 12.28 -1.71
N LYS A 170 -17.55 12.17 -0.38
CA LYS A 170 -16.87 11.07 0.31
C LYS A 170 -17.50 9.70 0.05
N THR A 171 -18.82 9.64 -0.07
CA THR A 171 -19.55 8.38 -0.30
C THR A 171 -19.21 7.81 -1.66
N GLN A 172 -19.28 8.64 -2.71
CA GLN A 172 -18.86 8.26 -4.07
C GLN A 172 -17.40 7.80 -4.11
N LEU A 173 -16.51 8.49 -3.37
CA LEU A 173 -15.10 8.10 -3.27
C LEU A 173 -14.95 6.69 -2.68
N LEU A 174 -15.64 6.41 -1.58
CA LEU A 174 -15.61 5.11 -0.92
C LEU A 174 -16.20 4.01 -1.80
N GLU A 175 -17.35 4.25 -2.44
CA GLU A 175 -17.98 3.32 -3.37
C GLU A 175 -17.04 2.98 -4.53
N LYS A 176 -16.39 3.98 -5.12
CA LYS A 176 -15.43 3.76 -6.21
C LYS A 176 -14.20 2.98 -5.76
N ILE A 177 -13.62 3.31 -4.60
CA ILE A 177 -12.48 2.59 -4.02
C ILE A 177 -12.84 1.11 -3.81
N ILE A 178 -13.98 0.85 -3.16
CA ILE A 178 -14.46 -0.51 -2.89
C ILE A 178 -14.75 -1.25 -4.19
N TYR A 179 -15.37 -0.59 -5.17
CA TYR A 179 -15.65 -1.19 -6.47
C TYR A 179 -14.37 -1.58 -7.20
N VAL A 180 -13.41 -0.66 -7.32
CA VAL A 180 -12.12 -0.92 -8.00
C VAL A 180 -11.35 -2.03 -7.28
N TRP A 181 -11.28 -2.01 -5.96
CA TRP A 181 -10.56 -3.03 -5.19
C TRP A 181 -11.10 -4.45 -5.44
N ASN A 182 -12.42 -4.60 -5.47
CA ASN A 182 -13.05 -5.93 -5.57
C ASN A 182 -13.35 -6.37 -7.01
N HIS A 183 -13.49 -5.45 -7.97
CA HIS A 183 -14.02 -5.76 -9.30
C HIS A 183 -13.13 -5.30 -10.45
N HIS A 184 -11.98 -4.66 -10.21
CA HIS A 184 -11.10 -4.27 -11.30
C HIS A 184 -10.55 -5.54 -12.01
N PRO A 185 -10.76 -5.70 -13.34
CA PRO A 185 -10.46 -6.95 -14.04
C PRO A 185 -9.01 -7.44 -13.91
N GLN A 186 -8.06 -6.50 -13.83
CA GLN A 186 -6.62 -6.82 -13.74
C GLN A 186 -6.10 -6.80 -12.29
N MET A 187 -6.96 -6.71 -11.28
CA MET A 187 -6.51 -6.56 -9.89
C MET A 187 -5.65 -7.74 -9.45
N GLN A 188 -6.16 -8.97 -9.64
CA GLN A 188 -5.45 -10.18 -9.25
C GLN A 188 -4.12 -10.35 -9.98
N GLU A 189 -4.12 -10.14 -11.30
CA GLU A 189 -2.90 -10.20 -12.12
C GLU A 189 -1.88 -9.15 -11.68
N THR A 190 -2.34 -7.93 -11.38
CA THR A 190 -1.47 -6.85 -10.87
C THR A 190 -0.84 -7.23 -9.54
N VAL A 191 -1.61 -7.76 -8.59
CA VAL A 191 -1.10 -8.22 -7.29
C VAL A 191 -0.04 -9.31 -7.48
N GLN A 192 -0.33 -10.33 -8.28
CA GLN A 192 0.60 -11.44 -8.56
C GLN A 192 1.89 -10.93 -9.21
N SER A 193 1.79 -10.09 -10.25
CA SER A 193 2.95 -9.50 -10.92
C SER A 193 3.80 -8.64 -9.98
N CYS A 194 3.16 -7.90 -9.07
CA CYS A 194 3.84 -7.10 -8.06
C CYS A 194 4.62 -7.97 -7.06
N ILE A 195 4.04 -9.08 -6.60
CA ILE A 195 4.70 -10.01 -5.67
C ILE A 195 5.81 -10.80 -6.35
N ASP A 196 5.55 -11.34 -7.54
CA ASP A 196 6.53 -12.08 -8.34
C ASP A 196 7.71 -11.16 -8.78
N SER A 197 7.55 -9.83 -8.69
CA SER A 197 8.65 -8.88 -8.90
C SER A 197 9.64 -8.78 -7.74
N MET A 198 9.33 -9.31 -6.55
CA MET A 198 10.16 -9.13 -5.34
C MET A 198 11.64 -9.50 -5.52
N PRO A 199 12.01 -10.65 -6.13
CA PRO A 199 13.41 -10.96 -6.39
C PRO A 199 14.12 -9.90 -7.26
N ARG A 200 13.40 -9.31 -8.23
CA ARG A 200 13.93 -8.22 -9.07
C ARG A 200 14.09 -6.91 -8.28
N ARG A 201 13.15 -6.59 -7.38
CA ARG A 201 13.25 -5.42 -6.49
C ARG A 201 14.47 -5.51 -5.58
N ILE A 202 14.71 -6.68 -4.99
CA ILE A 202 15.86 -6.93 -4.13
C ILE A 202 17.18 -6.77 -4.89
N LYS A 203 17.29 -7.35 -6.09
CA LYS A 203 18.45 -7.16 -6.97
C LYS A 203 18.67 -5.68 -7.29
N ALA A 204 17.61 -4.94 -7.61
CA ALA A 204 17.69 -3.50 -7.86
C ALA A 204 18.16 -2.72 -6.63
N LEU A 205 17.68 -3.08 -5.43
CA LEU A 205 18.08 -2.46 -4.17
C LEU A 205 19.56 -2.71 -3.84
N ILE A 206 20.05 -3.93 -4.11
CA ILE A 206 21.48 -4.28 -3.96
C ILE A 206 22.33 -3.48 -4.96
N ALA A 207 21.92 -3.42 -6.23
CA ALA A 207 22.61 -2.65 -7.26
C ALA A 207 22.66 -1.15 -6.92
N ALA A 208 21.59 -0.61 -6.35
CA ALA A 208 21.50 0.76 -5.84
C ALA A 208 22.25 0.98 -4.51
N LYS A 209 22.94 -0.05 -3.97
CA LYS A 209 23.64 -0.02 -2.68
C LYS A 209 22.75 0.47 -1.53
N GLY A 210 21.49 0.04 -1.52
CA GLY A 210 20.48 0.44 -0.54
C GLY A 210 19.81 1.79 -0.80
N GLY A 211 20.10 2.44 -1.94
CA GLY A 211 19.41 3.65 -2.42
C GLY A 211 17.99 3.39 -2.94
N SER A 212 17.39 4.43 -3.50
CA SER A 212 16.07 4.35 -4.15
C SER A 212 16.14 3.50 -5.42
N THR A 213 15.08 2.76 -5.69
CA THR A 213 14.94 1.98 -6.91
C THR A 213 13.87 2.57 -7.83
N LYS A 214 13.67 1.96 -9.00
CA LYS A 214 12.64 2.38 -9.98
C LYS A 214 11.22 1.96 -9.61
N TYR A 215 11.06 1.22 -8.52
CA TYR A 215 9.83 0.54 -8.14
C TYR A 215 8.95 1.40 -7.24
#